data_AF-A0A9D7U5A9-F1
#
_entry.id   AF-A0A9D7U5A9-F1
#
_cell.length_a   1.000
_cell.length_b   1.000
_cell.length_c   1.000
_cell.angle_alpha   90.00
_cell.angle_beta   90.00
_cell.angle_gamma   90.00
#
_symmetry.space_group_name_H-M   'P 1'
#
loop_
_entity.id
_entity.type
_entity.pdbx_description
1 polymer ?
#
loop_
_entity_poly.entity_id
_entity_poly.type
_entity_poly.pdbx_seq_one_letter_code
_entity_poly.pdbx_strand_id
1 'polypeptide(L)'
;MGLNIDVILAVLAVVALTAFLVQRVRNGGKRLDAKDLVVTLDDVARIHDAVRDSSKEDVFAVFLVAYEQASKNDGVPSVEFSLEDGTIGLDFVLLSKENLAMQEAFVRLVTSLGYEVVSRTVADVPYLRVVGGDLVNLMREVLLHVFGVGPDEEMGIVLEGVDHTQIFPLNQRS
;
A
#
# COMPACT_ATOMS: atom_id res chain seq x y z
N MET A 1 -19.82 43.66 20.75
CA MET A 1 -19.87 42.18 20.61
C MET A 1 -18.43 41.71 20.49
N GLY A 2 -17.82 41.26 21.59
CA GLY A 2 -16.47 40.70 21.55
C GLY A 2 -16.53 39.31 20.93
N LEU A 3 -15.61 38.98 20.04
CA LEU A 3 -15.46 37.61 19.55
C LEU A 3 -15.14 36.70 20.74
N ASN A 4 -15.91 35.61 20.88
CA ASN A 4 -15.71 34.63 21.94
C ASN A 4 -14.31 34.02 21.78
N ILE A 5 -13.57 33.92 22.88
CA ILE A 5 -12.21 33.37 22.91
C ILE A 5 -12.14 31.96 22.33
N ASP A 6 -13.22 31.18 22.47
CA ASP A 6 -13.36 29.84 21.90
C ASP A 6 -13.34 29.85 20.36
N VAL A 7 -13.95 30.87 19.75
CA VAL A 7 -13.98 31.05 18.29
C VAL A 7 -12.59 31.44 17.78
N ILE A 8 -11.86 32.27 18.54
CA ILE A 8 -10.49 32.66 18.20
C ILE A 8 -9.56 31.44 18.25
N LEU A 9 -9.67 30.60 19.28
CA LEU A 9 -8.87 29.38 19.41
C LEU A 9 -9.19 28.35 18.31
N ALA A 10 -10.47 28.17 17.97
CA ALA A 10 -10.87 27.28 16.89
C ALA A 10 -10.29 27.71 15.53
N VAL A 11 -10.32 29.02 15.22
CA VAL A 11 -9.74 29.56 13.98
C VAL A 11 -8.22 29.37 13.95
N LEU A 12 -7.52 29.62 15.06
CA LEU A 12 -6.07 29.40 15.15
C LEU A 12 -5.69 27.93 14.97
N ALA A 13 -6.46 26.99 15.53
CA ALA A 13 -6.22 25.56 15.37
C ALA A 13 -6.37 25.11 13.90
N VAL A 14 -7.39 25.62 13.19
CA VAL A 14 -7.60 25.31 11.76
C VAL A 14 -6.47 25.86 10.90
N VAL A 15 -6.00 27.09 11.18
CA VAL A 15 -4.88 27.71 10.46
C VAL A 15 -3.57 26.97 10.72
N ALA A 16 -3.31 26.55 11.96
CA ALA A 16 -2.12 25.77 12.30
C ALA A 16 -2.14 24.39 11.62
N LEU A 17 -3.30 23.73 11.57
CA LEU A 17 -3.46 22.43 10.91
C LEU A 17 -3.25 22.55 9.39
N THR A 18 -3.80 23.58 8.74
CA THR A 18 -3.58 23.81 7.31
C THR A 18 -2.13 24.15 6.99
N ALA A 19 -1.49 25.00 7.80
CA ALA A 19 -0.07 25.30 7.64
C ALA A 19 0.81 24.05 7.83
N PHE A 20 0.48 23.20 8.80
CA PHE A 20 1.16 21.93 9.06
C PHE A 20 0.99 20.94 7.89
N LEU A 21 -0.22 20.80 7.34
CA LEU A 21 -0.48 19.95 6.18
C LEU A 21 0.27 20.47 4.93
N VAL A 22 0.26 21.78 4.68
CA VAL A 22 1.01 22.38 3.56
C VAL A 22 2.52 22.22 3.74
N GLN A 23 3.03 22.39 4.97
CA GLN A 23 4.44 22.21 5.27
C GLN A 23 4.85 20.73 5.14
N ARG A 24 3.99 19.79 5.54
CA ARG A 24 4.21 18.34 5.35
C ARG A 24 4.26 17.98 3.87
N VAL A 25 3.35 18.53 3.06
CA VAL A 25 3.35 18.35 1.59
C VAL A 25 4.59 18.98 0.94
N ARG A 26 5.06 20.14 1.43
CA ARG A 26 6.23 20.85 0.86
C ARG A 26 7.58 20.29 1.32
N ASN A 27 7.68 19.74 2.52
CA ASN A 27 8.93 19.23 3.10
C ASN A 27 9.10 17.70 2.96
N GLY A 28 8.07 16.99 2.50
CA GLY A 28 8.09 15.53 2.30
C GLY A 28 8.73 15.09 0.99
N GLY A 29 10.06 15.15 0.91
CA GLY A 29 10.87 14.30 0.04
C GLY A 29 11.20 14.86 -1.36
N LYS A 30 12.44 14.62 -1.81
CA LYS A 30 12.73 14.64 -3.26
C LYS A 30 11.67 13.79 -3.94
N ARG A 31 10.93 14.36 -4.89
CA ARG A 31 10.00 13.60 -5.74
C ARG A 31 10.82 12.51 -6.44
N LEU A 32 10.79 11.30 -5.90
CA LEU A 32 10.96 10.11 -6.70
C LEU A 32 9.80 10.19 -7.70
N ASP A 33 10.13 10.34 -8.97
CA ASP A 33 9.12 10.39 -10.01
C ASP A 33 8.40 9.03 -9.96
N ALA A 34 7.08 8.96 -10.14
CA ALA A 34 6.33 7.70 -9.95
C ALA A 34 6.85 6.54 -10.85
N LYS A 35 7.51 6.91 -11.96
CA LYS A 35 8.24 6.02 -12.89
C LYS A 35 9.58 5.47 -12.35
N ASP A 36 10.09 5.97 -11.24
CA ASP A 36 11.31 5.50 -10.59
C ASP A 36 11.03 4.53 -9.44
N LEU A 37 9.75 4.31 -9.08
CA LEU A 37 9.31 3.42 -8.01
C LEU A 37 8.73 2.14 -8.61
N VAL A 38 9.62 1.35 -9.20
CA VAL A 38 9.30 0.03 -9.74
C VAL A 38 9.93 -1.07 -8.90
N VAL A 39 9.26 -2.20 -8.79
CA VAL A 39 9.70 -3.36 -8.02
C VAL A 39 9.43 -4.65 -8.81
N THR A 40 10.18 -5.69 -8.51
CA THR A 40 9.94 -7.04 -9.06
C THR A 40 9.53 -8.01 -7.95
N LEU A 41 9.26 -9.28 -8.30
CA LEU A 41 8.98 -10.32 -7.31
C LEU A 41 10.11 -10.48 -6.28
N ASP A 42 11.35 -10.20 -6.66
CA ASP A 42 12.52 -10.34 -5.78
C ASP A 42 12.60 -9.27 -4.70
N ASP A 43 11.90 -8.15 -4.88
CA ASP A 43 11.82 -7.09 -3.89
C ASP A 43 10.77 -7.37 -2.80
N VAL A 44 9.85 -8.32 -3.02
CA VAL A 44 8.70 -8.60 -2.14
C VAL A 44 9.13 -8.82 -0.69
N ALA A 45 10.18 -9.61 -0.46
CA ALA A 45 10.69 -9.89 0.89
C ALA A 45 11.19 -8.61 1.59
N ARG A 46 11.94 -7.77 0.87
CA ARG A 46 12.47 -6.51 1.39
C ARG A 46 11.36 -5.51 1.69
N ILE A 47 10.33 -5.45 0.84
CA ILE A 47 9.17 -4.57 1.04
C ILE A 47 8.36 -5.02 2.26
N HIS A 48 8.12 -6.34 2.38
CA HIS A 48 7.49 -6.91 3.56
C HIS A 48 8.21 -6.52 4.85
N ASP A 49 9.54 -6.67 4.88
CA ASP A 49 10.35 -6.31 6.04
C ASP A 49 10.26 -4.82 6.35
N ALA A 50 10.28 -3.96 5.33
CA ALA A 50 10.15 -2.51 5.50
C ALA A 50 8.78 -2.07 6.05
N VAL A 51 7.69 -2.76 5.67
CA VAL A 51 6.35 -2.55 6.24
C VAL A 51 6.30 -3.05 7.68
N ARG A 52 6.80 -4.25 7.95
CA ARG A 52 6.81 -4.87 9.28
C ARG A 52 7.61 -4.06 10.30
N ASP A 53 8.76 -3.54 9.89
CA ASP A 53 9.71 -2.88 10.77
C ASP A 53 9.40 -1.37 10.92
N SER A 54 8.35 -0.87 10.27
CA SER A 54 7.91 0.51 10.43
C SER A 54 7.30 0.76 11.81
N SER A 55 7.61 1.93 12.37
CA SER A 55 7.06 2.40 13.64
C SER A 55 5.98 3.48 13.47
N LYS A 56 5.51 3.72 12.23
CA LYS A 56 4.51 4.73 11.93
C LYS A 56 3.10 4.15 12.05
N GLU A 57 2.12 5.05 12.19
CA GLU A 57 0.70 4.73 12.01
C GLU A 57 0.38 4.69 10.51
N ASP A 58 -0.63 3.91 10.11
CA ASP A 58 -1.11 3.74 8.73
C ASP A 58 0.00 3.34 7.72
N VAL A 59 0.61 2.17 7.92
CA VAL A 59 1.71 1.66 7.08
C VAL A 59 1.20 0.70 6.03
N PHE A 60 1.51 0.94 4.77
CA PHE A 60 1.23 0.01 3.68
C PHE A 60 2.22 0.12 2.51
N ALA A 61 2.27 -0.97 1.73
CA ALA A 61 2.96 -1.05 0.46
C ALA A 61 2.05 -1.70 -0.59
N VAL A 62 1.59 -0.92 -1.57
CA VAL A 62 0.69 -1.35 -2.64
C VAL A 62 1.48 -1.70 -3.89
N PHE A 63 1.35 -2.94 -4.36
CA PHE A 63 1.88 -3.39 -5.64
C PHE A 63 0.84 -3.08 -6.73
N LEU A 64 1.24 -2.29 -7.73
CA LEU A 64 0.41 -1.89 -8.87
C LEU A 64 0.78 -2.72 -10.09
N VAL A 65 -0.08 -3.65 -10.48
CA VAL A 65 0.14 -4.57 -11.61
C VAL A 65 -0.29 -3.91 -12.91
N ALA A 66 0.51 -4.09 -13.97
CA ALA A 66 0.28 -3.48 -15.29
C ALA A 66 0.12 -1.95 -15.23
N TYR A 67 0.85 -1.29 -14.31
CA TYR A 67 0.70 0.14 -14.02
C TYR A 67 0.93 1.05 -15.25
N GLU A 68 1.76 0.63 -16.22
CA GLU A 68 1.98 1.36 -17.48
C GLU A 68 0.78 1.28 -18.43
N GLN A 69 -0.04 0.25 -18.31
CA GLN A 69 -1.20 -0.03 -19.16
C GLN A 69 -2.52 0.42 -18.53
N ALA A 70 -2.46 0.95 -17.30
CA ALA A 70 -3.61 1.42 -16.56
C ALA A 70 -4.38 2.49 -17.34
N SER A 71 -5.59 2.15 -17.79
CA SER A 71 -6.53 3.15 -18.29
C SER A 71 -7.11 3.91 -17.10
N LYS A 72 -7.29 5.23 -17.23
CA LYS A 72 -7.74 6.10 -16.12
C LYS A 72 -9.08 5.71 -15.47
N ASN A 73 -9.88 4.84 -16.08
CA ASN A 73 -11.30 4.69 -15.77
C ASN A 73 -11.70 3.40 -15.06
N ASP A 74 -10.85 2.37 -15.01
CA ASP A 74 -11.21 1.06 -14.43
C ASP A 74 -10.49 0.74 -13.11
N GLY A 75 -9.40 1.46 -12.81
CA GLY A 75 -8.53 1.21 -11.66
C GLY A 75 -7.28 0.44 -12.08
N VAL A 76 -6.35 0.27 -11.14
CA VAL A 76 -5.15 -0.55 -11.36
C VAL A 76 -5.30 -1.80 -10.48
N PRO A 77 -5.17 -3.01 -11.04
CA PRO A 77 -5.12 -4.22 -10.23
C PRO A 77 -4.00 -4.10 -9.20
N SER A 78 -4.30 -4.43 -7.95
CA SER A 78 -3.36 -4.23 -6.86
C SER A 78 -3.55 -5.18 -5.70
N VAL A 79 -2.49 -5.38 -4.95
CA VAL A 79 -2.45 -6.14 -3.71
C VAL A 79 -1.44 -5.45 -2.79
N GLU A 80 -1.64 -5.52 -1.49
CA GLU A 80 -0.80 -4.76 -0.55
C GLU A 80 -0.37 -5.56 0.67
N PHE A 81 0.76 -5.15 1.23
CA PHE A 81 1.04 -5.40 2.64
C PHE A 81 0.58 -4.20 3.45
N SER A 82 -0.07 -4.43 4.57
CA SER A 82 -0.44 -3.37 5.51
C SER A 82 -0.24 -3.79 6.96
N LEU A 83 0.02 -2.80 7.81
CA LEU A 83 0.13 -2.97 9.26
C LEU A 83 -1.15 -2.48 9.94
N GLU A 84 -1.93 -3.41 10.50
CA GLU A 84 -3.14 -3.12 11.29
C GLU A 84 -2.93 -3.61 12.72
N ASP A 85 -3.09 -2.71 13.71
CA ASP A 85 -2.91 -3.03 15.13
C ASP A 85 -1.58 -3.74 15.44
N GLY A 86 -0.50 -3.33 14.75
CA GLY A 86 0.83 -3.93 14.88
C GLY A 86 0.99 -5.31 14.24
N THR A 87 -0.02 -5.78 13.50
CA THR A 87 0.00 -7.07 12.79
C THR A 87 0.08 -6.82 11.30
N ILE A 88 1.16 -7.28 10.66
CA ILE A 88 1.29 -7.25 9.21
C ILE A 88 0.34 -8.26 8.57
N GLY A 89 -0.30 -7.87 7.48
CA GLY A 89 -1.17 -8.74 6.69
C GLY A 89 -1.00 -8.48 5.21
N LEU A 90 -1.47 -9.44 4.42
CA LEU A 90 -1.67 -9.27 2.99
C LEU A 90 -3.14 -8.92 2.77
N ASP A 91 -3.38 -7.77 2.15
CA ASP A 91 -4.72 -7.29 1.84
C ASP A 91 -4.99 -7.27 0.33
N PHE A 92 -6.19 -7.73 -0.01
CA PHE A 92 -6.75 -7.69 -1.35
C PHE A 92 -7.96 -6.76 -1.35
N VAL A 93 -7.71 -5.50 -1.70
CA VAL A 93 -8.70 -4.42 -1.61
C VAL A 93 -9.70 -4.51 -2.77
N LEU A 94 -11.00 -4.56 -2.47
CA LEU A 94 -12.06 -4.77 -3.46
C LEU A 94 -12.61 -3.45 -4.00
N LEU A 95 -11.70 -2.58 -4.48
CA LEU A 95 -12.03 -1.25 -4.99
C LEU A 95 -12.03 -1.15 -6.52
N SER A 96 -11.04 -1.76 -7.19
CA SER A 96 -10.96 -1.77 -8.66
C SER A 96 -11.85 -2.86 -9.26
N LYS A 97 -12.30 -2.65 -10.51
CA LYS A 97 -13.06 -3.68 -11.23
C LYS A 97 -12.24 -4.95 -11.42
N GLU A 98 -10.94 -4.78 -11.62
CA GLU A 98 -9.98 -5.87 -11.81
C GLU A 98 -9.85 -6.70 -10.54
N ASN A 99 -9.71 -6.08 -9.37
CA ASN A 99 -9.66 -6.81 -8.10
C ASN A 99 -10.98 -7.54 -7.84
N LEU A 100 -12.13 -6.88 -8.07
CA LEU A 100 -13.44 -7.53 -7.95
C LEU A 100 -13.56 -8.76 -8.85
N ALA A 101 -13.07 -8.68 -10.09
CA ALA A 101 -13.08 -9.81 -11.03
C ALA A 101 -12.14 -10.96 -10.62
N MET A 102 -11.05 -10.65 -9.91
CA MET A 102 -10.04 -11.62 -9.46
C MET A 102 -10.29 -12.18 -8.05
N GLN A 103 -11.28 -11.64 -7.32
CA GLN A 103 -11.57 -11.99 -5.93
C GLN A 103 -11.66 -13.51 -5.69
N GLU A 104 -12.40 -14.24 -6.52
CA GLU A 104 -12.55 -15.69 -6.34
C GLU A 104 -11.23 -16.44 -6.61
N ALA A 105 -10.43 -15.98 -7.57
CA ALA A 105 -9.13 -16.58 -7.86
C ALA A 105 -8.17 -16.40 -6.68
N PHE A 106 -8.15 -15.20 -6.09
CA PHE A 106 -7.41 -14.91 -4.86
C PHE A 106 -7.83 -15.85 -3.73
N VAL A 107 -9.13 -15.92 -3.41
CA VAL A 107 -9.64 -16.77 -2.31
C VAL A 107 -9.29 -18.24 -2.55
N ARG A 108 -9.48 -18.76 -3.76
CA ARG A 108 -9.14 -20.15 -4.09
C ARG A 108 -7.65 -20.45 -3.91
N LEU A 109 -6.78 -19.58 -4.40
CA LEU A 109 -5.32 -19.75 -4.27
C LEU A 109 -4.92 -19.77 -2.79
N VAL A 110 -5.29 -18.73 -2.05
CA VAL A 110 -4.90 -18.52 -0.66
C VAL A 110 -5.37 -19.68 0.23
N THR A 111 -6.63 -20.11 0.06
CA THR A 111 -7.17 -21.24 0.82
C THR A 111 -6.51 -22.57 0.43
N SER A 112 -6.16 -22.77 -0.84
CA SER A 112 -5.44 -23.98 -1.28
C SER A 112 -4.02 -24.09 -0.68
N LEU A 113 -3.42 -22.95 -0.34
CA LEU A 113 -2.14 -22.86 0.35
C LEU A 113 -2.27 -22.96 1.89
N GLY A 114 -3.49 -23.16 2.40
CA GLY A 114 -3.75 -23.39 3.83
C GLY A 114 -3.92 -22.13 4.67
N TYR A 115 -4.07 -20.96 4.05
CA TYR A 115 -4.29 -19.70 4.74
C TYR A 115 -5.78 -19.43 4.97
N GLU A 116 -6.10 -18.76 6.07
CA GLU A 116 -7.43 -18.22 6.34
C GLU A 116 -7.59 -16.84 5.71
N VAL A 117 -8.72 -16.62 5.03
CA VAL A 117 -9.09 -15.32 4.44
C VAL A 117 -10.21 -14.71 5.26
N VAL A 118 -9.98 -13.51 5.80
CA VAL A 118 -10.97 -12.78 6.60
C VAL A 118 -11.45 -11.56 5.82
N SER A 119 -12.76 -11.41 5.66
CA SER A 119 -13.35 -10.21 5.08
C SER A 119 -13.36 -9.07 6.11
N ARG A 120 -12.94 -7.88 5.68
CA ARG A 120 -12.90 -6.65 6.49
C ARG A 120 -13.41 -5.45 5.68
N THR A 121 -13.71 -4.38 6.39
CA THR A 121 -14.13 -3.10 5.79
C THR A 121 -13.48 -1.96 6.56
N VAL A 122 -12.86 -1.02 5.84
CA VAL A 122 -12.32 0.22 6.39
C VAL A 122 -12.87 1.39 5.57
N ALA A 123 -13.47 2.38 6.23
CA ALA A 123 -14.08 3.54 5.58
C ALA A 123 -14.99 3.17 4.37
N ASP A 124 -15.86 2.18 4.55
CA ASP A 124 -16.77 1.63 3.52
C ASP A 124 -16.10 0.94 2.33
N VAL A 125 -14.78 0.73 2.36
CA VAL A 125 -14.03 -0.04 1.36
C VAL A 125 -13.85 -1.48 1.85
N PRO A 126 -14.44 -2.49 1.19
CA PRO A 126 -14.25 -3.88 1.54
C PRO A 126 -12.89 -4.40 1.06
N TYR A 127 -12.30 -5.30 1.83
CA TYR A 127 -11.05 -5.98 1.49
C TYR A 127 -10.98 -7.37 2.13
N LEU A 128 -10.13 -8.23 1.57
CA LEU A 128 -9.83 -9.53 2.11
C LEU A 128 -8.45 -9.50 2.74
N ARG A 129 -8.33 -9.91 4.01
CA ARG A 129 -7.08 -9.91 4.77
C ARG A 129 -6.62 -11.33 5.07
N VAL A 130 -5.33 -11.56 4.92
CA VAL A 130 -4.62 -12.76 5.37
C VAL A 130 -3.55 -12.34 6.37
N VAL A 131 -3.43 -13.07 7.48
CA VAL A 131 -2.42 -12.84 8.51
C VAL A 131 -1.68 -14.13 8.86
N GLY A 132 -0.44 -13.99 9.34
CA GLY A 132 0.40 -15.11 9.76
C GLY A 132 0.95 -15.96 8.60
N GLY A 133 1.72 -17.00 8.94
CA GLY A 133 2.40 -17.85 7.97
C GLY A 133 3.48 -17.11 7.17
N ASP A 134 3.78 -17.60 5.97
CA ASP A 134 4.78 -17.03 5.07
C ASP A 134 4.11 -16.08 4.07
N LEU A 135 3.83 -14.86 4.54
CA LEU A 135 3.19 -13.81 3.75
C LEU A 135 4.04 -13.36 2.54
N VAL A 136 5.36 -13.50 2.61
CA VAL A 136 6.27 -13.19 1.50
C VAL A 136 6.04 -14.17 0.36
N ASN A 137 6.04 -15.47 0.65
CA ASN A 137 5.75 -16.47 -0.36
C ASN A 137 4.32 -16.33 -0.87
N LEU A 138 3.33 -16.10 0.01
CA LEU A 138 1.94 -15.91 -0.40
C LEU A 138 1.78 -14.73 -1.37
N MET A 139 2.43 -13.59 -1.10
CA MET A 139 2.40 -12.44 -2.01
C MET A 139 2.99 -12.79 -3.38
N ARG A 140 4.13 -13.50 -3.42
CA ARG A 140 4.73 -13.94 -4.69
C ARG A 140 3.79 -14.85 -5.48
N GLU A 141 3.16 -15.83 -4.82
CA GLU A 141 2.18 -16.73 -5.44
C GLU A 141 0.96 -15.97 -5.97
N VAL A 142 0.46 -14.98 -5.22
CA VAL A 142 -0.66 -14.13 -5.65
C VAL A 142 -0.27 -13.32 -6.90
N LEU A 143 0.90 -12.67 -6.89
CA LEU A 143 1.37 -11.91 -8.05
C LEU A 143 1.56 -12.80 -9.29
N LEU A 144 2.13 -14.00 -9.13
CA LEU A 144 2.34 -14.94 -10.22
C LEU A 144 1.04 -15.54 -10.76
N HIS A 145 0.13 -15.97 -9.88
CA HIS A 145 -0.99 -16.84 -10.27
C HIS A 145 -2.35 -16.15 -10.31
N VAL A 146 -2.55 -15.08 -9.53
CA VAL A 146 -3.77 -14.26 -9.61
C VAL A 146 -3.59 -13.16 -10.64
N PHE A 147 -2.44 -12.47 -10.59
CA PHE A 147 -2.17 -11.32 -11.44
C PHE A 147 -1.40 -11.64 -12.72
N GLY A 148 -0.77 -12.82 -12.82
CA GLY A 148 -0.04 -13.24 -14.01
C GLY A 148 1.29 -12.52 -14.23
N VAL A 149 1.84 -11.91 -13.17
CA VAL A 149 3.11 -11.15 -13.21
C VAL A 149 4.25 -12.08 -13.58
N GLY A 150 5.03 -11.72 -14.61
CA GLY A 150 6.23 -12.45 -15.01
C GLY A 150 7.35 -12.38 -13.95
N PRO A 151 8.30 -13.33 -13.93
CA PRO A 151 9.40 -13.34 -12.95
C PRO A 151 10.21 -12.04 -12.88
N ASP A 152 10.43 -11.42 -14.04
CA ASP A 152 11.22 -10.19 -14.21
C ASP A 152 10.34 -8.96 -14.54
N GLU A 153 9.02 -9.09 -14.40
CA GLU A 153 8.09 -8.01 -14.74
C GLU A 153 8.11 -6.92 -13.65
N GLU A 154 8.18 -5.66 -14.10
CA GLU A 154 8.17 -4.50 -13.22
C GLU A 154 6.74 -4.11 -12.84
N MET A 155 6.54 -3.90 -11.54
CA MET A 155 5.30 -3.40 -10.96
C MET A 155 5.55 -2.02 -10.36
N GLY A 156 4.55 -1.15 -10.41
CA GLY A 156 4.61 0.10 -9.67
C GLY A 156 4.46 -0.17 -8.18
N ILE A 157 5.04 0.68 -7.33
CA ILE A 157 4.82 0.61 -5.88
C ILE A 157 4.37 1.95 -5.29
N VAL A 158 3.37 1.88 -4.40
CA VAL A 158 2.96 3.00 -3.56
C VAL A 158 3.27 2.65 -2.11
N LEU A 159 4.00 3.54 -1.42
CA LEU A 159 4.43 3.34 -0.04
C LEU A 159 3.85 4.46 0.82
N GLU A 160 3.25 4.10 1.95
CA GLU A 160 2.92 5.02 3.04
C GLU A 160 3.45 4.46 4.34
N GLY A 161 3.94 5.33 5.21
CA GLY A 161 4.50 4.87 6.49
C GLY A 161 5.84 4.12 6.38
N VAL A 162 6.37 3.83 5.18
CA VAL A 162 7.64 3.08 4.99
C VAL A 162 8.82 4.03 4.70
N ASP A 163 10.02 3.66 5.17
CA ASP A 163 11.26 4.35 4.76
C ASP A 163 11.72 3.83 3.39
N HIS A 164 11.53 4.65 2.35
CA HIS A 164 11.89 4.31 0.98
C HIS A 164 13.38 3.95 0.80
N THR A 165 14.28 4.39 1.67
CA THR A 165 15.72 4.07 1.56
C THR A 165 16.03 2.61 1.90
N GLN A 166 15.14 1.94 2.64
CA GLN A 166 15.23 0.50 2.91
C GLN A 166 14.90 -0.34 1.67
N ILE A 167 14.12 0.22 0.74
CA ILE A 167 13.70 -0.45 -0.49
C ILE A 167 14.56 0.00 -1.67
N PHE A 168 14.91 1.29 -1.75
CA PHE A 168 15.67 1.90 -2.83
C PHE A 168 16.94 2.58 -2.29
N PRO A 169 18.00 1.82 -1.97
CA PRO A 169 19.23 2.40 -1.45
C PRO A 169 19.88 3.32 -2.50
N LEU A 170 20.27 4.53 -2.09
CA LEU A 170 20.78 5.61 -2.94
C LEU A 170 22.10 5.29 -3.68
N ASN A 171 22.71 4.12 -3.45
CA ASN A 171 24.03 3.74 -3.97
C ASN A 171 24.01 2.45 -4.79
N GLN A 172 23.18 2.33 -5.83
CA GLN A 172 23.34 1.31 -6.89
C GLN A 172 22.91 1.79 -8.29
N ARG A 173 23.14 3.06 -8.63
CA ARG A 173 23.17 3.50 -10.03
C ARG A 173 24.59 3.98 -10.33
N SER A 174 25.44 3.06 -10.78
CA SER A 174 26.73 3.34 -11.42
C SER A 174 26.53 3.99 -12.77
#